data_AF-E9J880-F1
#
_entry.id   AF-E9J880-F1
#
_cell.length_a   1.000
_cell.length_b   1.000
_cell.length_c   1.000
_cell.angle_alpha   90.00
_cell.angle_beta   90.00
_cell.angle_gamma   90.00
#
_symmetry.space_group_name_H-M   'P 1'
#
loop_
_entity.id
_entity.type
_entity.pdbx_description
1 polymer ?
#
loop_
_entity_poly.entity_id
_entity_poly.type
_entity_poly.pdbx_seq_one_letter_code
_entity_poly.pdbx_strand_id
1 'polypeptide(L)' 'AHDLYKIVTEETPKARRDAAWKKKDAHAQKYIVTTIDKQSLLHIMHCTTSHEMWTKI' A
#
# COMPACT_ATOMS: atom_id res chain seq x y z
N ALA A 1 -12.94 7.18 2.13
CA ALA A 1 -12.83 5.75 2.48
C ALA A 1 -14.02 4.90 2.00
N HIS A 2 -15.12 5.51 1.50
CA HIS A 2 -16.32 4.79 1.03
C HIS A 2 -16.11 3.89 -0.21
N ASP A 3 -15.20 4.25 -1.12
CA ASP A 3 -15.02 3.51 -2.39
C ASP A 3 -14.47 2.09 -2.20
N LEU A 4 -13.68 1.84 -1.14
CA LEU A 4 -13.11 0.53 -0.86
C LEU A 4 -14.15 -0.47 -0.36
N TYR A 5 -15.06 -0.01 0.52
CA TYR A 5 -16.13 -0.85 1.06
C TYR A 5 -16.99 -1.40 -0.08
N LYS A 6 -17.39 -0.52 -1.01
CA LYS A 6 -18.17 -0.87 -2.18
C LYS A 6 -17.49 -1.92 -3.08
N ILE A 7 -16.18 -1.79 -3.31
CA ILE A 7 -15.40 -2.72 -4.12
C ILE A 7 -15.28 -4.11 -3.46
N VAL A 8 -15.24 -4.18 -2.13
CA VAL A 8 -15.13 -5.44 -1.39
C VAL A 8 -16.50 -6.13 -1.25
N THR A 9 -17.58 -5.36 -1.07
CA THR A 9 -18.92 -5.90 -0.83
C THR A 9 -19.68 -6.24 -2.11
N GLU A 10 -19.39 -5.60 -3.23
CA GLU A 10 -20.02 -5.89 -4.52
C GLU A 10 -19.17 -6.88 -5.35
N GLU A 11 -19.82 -7.72 -6.16
CA GLU A 11 -19.16 -8.61 -7.13
C GLU A 11 -18.45 -7.80 -8.22
N THR A 12 -17.30 -7.20 -7.87
CA THR A 12 -16.43 -6.53 -8.81
C THR A 12 -15.43 -7.52 -9.42
N PRO A 13 -15.12 -7.39 -10.72
CA PRO A 13 -14.11 -8.22 -11.36
C PRO A 13 -12.78 -8.14 -10.61
N LYS A 14 -12.16 -9.30 -10.35
CA LYS A 14 -10.91 -9.42 -9.57
C LYS A 14 -9.83 -8.43 -10.01
N ALA A 15 -9.65 -8.26 -11.32
CA ALA A 15 -8.69 -7.31 -11.89
C ALA A 15 -8.92 -5.85 -11.45
N ARG A 16 -10.18 -5.43 -11.29
CA ARG A 16 -10.54 -4.08 -10.80
C ARG A 16 -10.24 -3.92 -9.31
N ARG A 17 -10.50 -4.95 -8.51
CA ARG A 17 -10.17 -4.98 -7.07
C ARG A 17 -8.65 -4.87 -6.86
N ASP A 18 -7.89 -5.69 -7.58
CA ASP A 18 -6.44 -5.73 -7.49
C ASP A 18 -5.82 -4.40 -7.93
N ALA A 19 -6.35 -3.76 -8.97
CA ALA A 19 -5.89 -2.44 -9.42
C ALA A 19 -6.15 -1.34 -8.37
N ALA A 20 -7.33 -1.34 -7.75
CA ALA A 20 -7.67 -0.38 -6.71
C ALA A 20 -6.77 -0.56 -5.47
N TRP A 21 -6.51 -1.81 -5.08
CA TRP A 21 -5.61 -2.15 -4.00
C TRP A 21 -4.18 -1.69 -4.29
N LYS A 22 -3.63 -2.04 -5.47
CA LYS A 22 -2.28 -1.62 -5.90
C LYS A 22 -2.11 -0.10 -5.89
N LYS A 23 -3.12 0.65 -6.33
CA LYS A 23 -3.09 2.12 -6.30
C LYS A 23 -2.99 2.66 -4.87
N LYS A 24 -3.73 2.06 -3.93
CA LYS A 24 -3.70 2.46 -2.51
C LYS A 24 -2.40 2.06 -1.83
N ASP A 25 -1.91 0.87 -2.12
CA ASP A 25 -0.62 0.38 -1.61
C ASP A 25 0.52 1.30 -2.07
N ALA A 26 0.60 1.64 -3.37
CA ALA A 26 1.60 2.59 -3.88
C ALA A 26 1.54 3.96 -3.19
N HIS A 27 0.34 4.44 -2.86
CA HIS A 27 0.17 5.70 -2.12
C HIS A 27 0.69 5.59 -0.69
N ALA A 28 0.45 4.46 -0.02
CA ALA A 28 0.96 4.19 1.32
C ALA A 28 2.49 4.03 1.31
N GLN A 29 3.06 3.28 0.36
CA GLN A 29 4.51 3.16 0.18
C GLN A 29 5.18 4.53 0.04
N LYS A 30 4.62 5.40 -0.83
CA LYS A 30 5.11 6.77 -1.02
C LYS A 30 5.10 7.54 0.28
N TYR A 31 3.99 7.50 1.02
CA TYR A 31 3.86 8.23 2.28
C TYR A 31 4.93 7.76 3.28
N ILE A 32 5.05 6.44 3.48
CA ILE A 32 6.05 5.83 4.37
C ILE A 32 7.47 6.32 4.03
N VAL A 33 7.90 6.22 2.77
CA VAL A 33 9.24 6.65 2.34
C VAL A 33 9.49 8.13 2.59
N THR A 34 8.46 8.97 2.42
CA THR A 34 8.60 10.42 2.62
C THR A 34 8.58 10.85 4.09
N THR A 35 8.11 10.00 5.00
CA THR A 35 7.93 10.37 6.43
C THR A 35 8.98 9.82 7.36
N ILE A 36 9.70 8.76 6.97
CA ILE A 36 10.67 8.09 7.84
C ILE A 36 12.08 8.69 7.72
N ASP A 37 12.91 8.41 8.72
CA ASP A 37 14.30 8.80 8.73
C ASP A 37 15.16 8.01 7.73
N LYS A 38 16.25 8.62 7.29
CA LYS A 38 17.17 8.03 6.28
C LYS A 38 17.78 6.70 6.72
N GLN A 39 17.93 6.46 8.02
CA GLN A 39 18.43 5.18 8.54
C GLN A 39 17.43 4.04 8.30
N SER A 40 16.15 4.28 8.61
CA SER A 40 15.07 3.30 8.41
C SER A 40 14.76 3.06 6.94
N LEU A 41 15.08 4.02 6.06
CA LEU A 41 14.92 3.86 4.61
C LEU A 41 15.68 2.65 4.05
N LEU A 42 16.89 2.38 4.57
CA LEU A 42 17.71 1.24 4.13
C LEU A 42 17.04 -0.11 4.40
N HIS A 43 16.29 -0.22 5.50
CA HIS A 43 15.61 -1.48 5.89
C HIS A 43 14.41 -1.80 4.99
N ILE A 44 13.80 -0.78 4.39
CA ILE A 44 12.56 -0.93 3.62
C ILE A 44 12.76 -0.88 2.10
N MET A 45 13.97 -0.57 1.62
CA MET A 45 14.30 -0.50 0.18
C MET A 45 14.01 -1.78 -0.60
N HIS A 46 14.06 -2.95 0.06
CA HIS A 46 13.77 -4.24 -0.56
C HIS A 46 12.32 -4.72 -0.35
N CYS A 47 11.50 -3.95 0.34
CA CYS A 47 10.09 -4.31 0.58
C CYS A 47 9.26 -4.05 -0.69
N THR A 48 8.30 -4.92 -0.94
CA THR A 48 7.46 -4.87 -2.15
C THR A 48 6.07 -4.30 -1.91
N THR A 49 5.63 -4.31 -0.64
CA THR A 49 4.32 -3.80 -0.23
C THR A 49 4.46 -2.79 0.90
N SER A 50 3.49 -1.89 1.02
CA SER A 50 3.47 -0.93 2.14
C SER A 50 3.34 -1.62 3.49
N HIS A 51 2.73 -2.80 3.52
CA HIS A 51 2.63 -3.64 4.70
C HIS A 51 4.01 -4.12 5.16
N GLU A 52 4.82 -4.70 4.26
CA GLU A 52 6.19 -5.12 4.57
C GLU A 52 7.07 -3.95 5.02
N MET A 53 6.88 -2.77 4.42
CA MET A 53 7.59 -1.57 4.85
C MET A 53 7.22 -1.23 6.30
N TRP A 54 5.92 -1.14 6.60
CA TRP A 54 5.39 -0.80 7.93
C TRP A 54 5.85 -1.75 9.04
N THR A 55 5.99 -3.05 8.75
CA THR A 55 6.45 -4.04 9.73
C THR A 55 7.95 -3.91 10.08
N LYS A 56 8.75 -3.25 9.24
CA LYS A 56 10.20 -3.13 9.41
C LYS A 56 10.67 -1.75 9.89
N ILE A 57 9.75 -0.78 9.98
CA ILE A 57 9.98 0.54 10.59
C ILE A 57 9.88 0.39 12.10
#